data_AF-A0A7V3Y3H8-F1
#
_entry.id   AF-A0A7V3Y3H8-F1
#
_cell.length_a   1.000
_cell.length_b   1.000
_cell.length_c   1.000
_cell.angle_alpha   90.00
_cell.angle_beta   90.00
_cell.angle_gamma   90.00
#
_symmetry.space_group_name_H-M   'P 1'
#
loop_
_entity.id
_entity.type
_entity.pdbx_description
1 polymer ?
#
loop_
_entity_poly.entity_id
_entity_poly.type
_entity_poly.pdbx_seq_one_letter_code
_entity_poly.pdbx_strand_id
1 'polypeptide(L)'
;MSIQKFLATGFFIVTIACIYIHAYAQSDASYYYKRALVQYQHQMYNYAVESLELTLSSDPKHFEAANLLANIYLKHYNDRVRALQYFEKSLSINDNQPAIHLEAGKLYYFFSEYSNAISHLQKALAQQNDLAYAHYYLVCIYNVLKNYEAAARHIALCNEITLKQTQPEMAKAQVAKKENAFSAAVAQYTKVLEINPVSREAYIELARCYRIQRKIDKAIKVLEDCKAVYPADTEVLLTLAHIYFEYKHPKRRAYFINQAIGLCKAAIAIDSSSCEAYSLLFEIYKELGDVFLRDEQASKYNACLEGSKQ
;
A
#
# COMPACT_ATOMS: atom_id res chain seq x y z
N MET A 1 58.76 -3.68 40.30
CA MET A 1 57.46 -4.20 39.83
C MET A 1 57.66 -4.62 38.38
N SER A 2 57.38 -5.87 37.98
CA SER A 2 57.64 -6.32 36.60
C SER A 2 56.72 -5.58 35.62
N ILE A 3 57.22 -5.30 34.41
CA ILE A 3 56.48 -4.59 33.34
C ILE A 3 55.12 -5.25 33.08
N GLN A 4 55.02 -6.58 33.20
CA GLN A 4 53.75 -7.32 33.13
C GLN A 4 52.71 -6.91 34.19
N LYS A 5 53.11 -6.64 35.44
CA LYS A 5 52.18 -6.23 36.50
C LYS A 5 51.66 -4.79 36.29
N PHE A 6 52.47 -3.92 35.70
CA PHE A 6 52.05 -2.55 35.34
C PHE A 6 51.09 -2.54 34.14
N LEU A 7 51.36 -3.35 33.12
CA LEU A 7 50.46 -3.50 31.97
C LEU A 7 49.11 -4.15 32.36
N ALA A 8 49.14 -5.16 33.25
CA ALA A 8 47.91 -5.81 33.73
C ALA A 8 47.03 -4.86 34.57
N THR A 9 47.63 -4.01 35.41
CA THR A 9 46.90 -3.02 36.22
C THR A 9 46.36 -1.87 35.37
N GLY A 10 47.12 -1.38 34.39
CA GLY A 10 46.65 -0.39 33.41
C GLY A 10 45.48 -0.91 32.58
N PHE A 11 45.54 -2.15 32.09
CA PHE A 11 44.44 -2.78 31.37
C PHE A 11 43.19 -2.92 32.24
N PHE A 12 43.33 -3.32 33.50
CA PHE A 12 42.22 -3.49 34.44
C PHE A 12 41.53 -2.16 34.81
N ILE A 13 42.28 -1.05 34.91
CA ILE A 13 41.72 0.28 35.16
C ILE A 13 40.96 0.78 33.92
N VAL A 14 41.50 0.57 32.71
CA VAL A 14 40.81 0.92 31.46
C VAL A 14 39.53 0.10 31.29
N THR A 15 39.54 -1.18 31.60
CA THR A 15 38.32 -2.01 31.50
C THR A 15 37.26 -1.58 32.51
N ILE A 16 37.62 -1.30 33.77
CA ILE A 16 36.68 -0.78 34.77
C ILE A 16 36.13 0.59 34.36
N ALA A 17 36.97 1.50 33.88
CA ALA A 17 36.55 2.81 33.40
C ALA A 17 35.60 2.68 32.19
N CYS A 18 35.88 1.79 31.24
CA CYS A 18 34.99 1.49 30.13
C CYS A 18 33.65 0.90 30.58
N ILE A 19 33.65 0.00 31.58
CA ILE A 19 32.42 -0.56 32.16
C ILE A 19 31.59 0.54 32.83
N TYR A 20 32.23 1.46 33.56
CA TYR A 20 31.54 2.54 34.26
C TYR A 20 30.97 3.58 33.29
N ILE A 21 31.73 3.97 32.26
CA ILE A 21 31.28 4.88 31.20
C ILE A 21 30.12 4.25 30.41
N HIS A 22 30.22 2.95 30.10
CA HIS A 22 29.16 2.23 29.40
C HIS A 22 27.88 2.12 30.24
N ALA A 23 27.99 1.85 31.55
CA ALA A 23 26.85 1.80 32.46
C ALA A 23 26.17 3.17 32.61
N TYR A 24 26.94 4.26 32.69
CA TYR A 24 26.40 5.62 32.74
C TYR A 24 25.70 6.00 31.42
N ALA A 25 26.32 5.73 30.27
CA ALA A 25 25.74 6.01 28.96
C ALA A 25 24.43 5.23 28.72
N GLN A 26 24.35 3.97 29.17
CA GLN A 26 23.10 3.19 29.14
C GLN A 26 22.02 3.76 30.06
N SER A 27 22.41 4.27 31.25
CA SER A 27 21.48 4.93 32.17
C SER A 27 20.88 6.19 31.55
N ASP A 28 21.69 7.00 30.86
CA ASP A 28 21.24 8.22 30.19
C ASP A 28 20.36 7.92 28.96
N ALA A 29 20.74 6.95 28.13
CA ALA A 29 19.94 6.53 26.98
C ALA A 29 18.54 6.05 27.40
N SER A 30 18.46 5.24 28.46
CA SER A 30 17.20 4.74 29.01
C SER A 30 16.31 5.86 29.55
N TYR A 31 16.89 6.86 30.21
CA TYR A 31 16.17 8.04 30.69
C TYR A 31 15.55 8.82 29.53
N TYR A 32 16.35 9.17 28.53
CA TYR A 32 15.87 9.93 27.38
C TYR A 32 14.83 9.18 26.57
N TYR A 33 14.97 7.86 26.43
CA TYR A 33 14.01 7.03 25.71
C TYR A 33 12.65 7.00 26.42
N LYS A 34 12.63 6.78 27.74
CA LYS A 34 11.40 6.82 28.54
C LYS A 34 10.74 8.19 28.47
N ARG A 35 11.53 9.27 28.52
CA ARG A 35 11.02 10.64 28.35
C ARG A 35 10.39 10.84 26.98
N ALA A 36 11.05 10.36 25.92
CA ALA A 36 10.53 10.42 24.57
C ALA A 36 9.20 9.67 24.40
N LEU A 37 9.05 8.50 25.03
CA LEU A 37 7.80 7.74 25.00
C LEU A 37 6.64 8.53 25.61
N VAL A 38 6.86 9.18 26.76
CA VAL A 38 5.84 10.04 27.39
C VAL A 38 5.51 11.23 26.50
N GLN A 39 6.53 11.89 25.94
CA GLN A 39 6.33 13.02 25.02
C GLN A 39 5.55 12.60 23.77
N TYR A 40 5.89 11.46 23.18
CA TYR A 40 5.19 10.90 22.03
C TYR A 40 3.72 10.58 22.35
N GLN A 41 3.44 9.97 23.51
CA GLN A 41 2.07 9.70 23.98
C GLN A 41 1.24 10.99 24.12
N HIS A 42 1.88 12.07 24.57
CA HIS A 42 1.25 13.40 24.67
C HIS A 42 1.37 14.24 23.39
N GLN A 43 1.74 13.63 22.26
CA GLN A 43 1.85 14.27 20.94
C GLN A 43 2.86 15.43 20.86
N MET A 44 3.80 15.46 21.80
CA MET A 44 4.88 16.44 21.89
C MET A 44 6.04 16.03 20.95
N TYR A 45 5.76 15.91 19.65
CA TYR A 45 6.67 15.25 18.69
C TYR A 45 8.04 15.92 18.57
N ASN A 46 8.12 17.25 18.58
CA ASN A 46 9.40 17.96 18.54
C ASN A 46 10.30 17.56 19.72
N TYR A 47 9.76 17.58 20.94
CA TYR A 47 10.50 17.20 22.14
C TYR A 47 10.81 15.70 22.20
N ALA A 48 9.92 14.87 21.66
CA ALA A 48 10.16 13.43 21.52
C ALA A 48 11.34 13.16 20.58
N VAL A 49 11.43 13.85 19.44
CA VAL A 49 12.56 13.77 18.51
C VAL A 49 13.86 14.14 19.20
N GLU A 50 13.92 15.29 19.87
CA GLU A 50 15.12 15.73 20.61
C GLU A 50 15.57 14.67 21.63
N SER A 51 14.62 14.12 22.40
CA SER A 51 14.92 13.08 23.39
C SER A 51 15.39 11.79 22.73
N LEU A 52 14.85 11.39 21.58
CA LEU A 52 15.28 10.20 20.85
C LEU A 52 16.65 10.37 20.20
N GLU A 53 16.98 11.58 19.72
CA GLU A 53 18.31 11.90 19.21
C GLU A 53 19.35 11.82 20.33
N LEU A 54 19.01 12.29 21.54
CA LEU A 54 19.84 12.11 22.73
C LEU A 54 19.99 10.63 23.12
N THR A 55 18.92 9.83 23.00
CA THR A 55 19.00 8.38 23.17
C THR A 55 19.98 7.76 22.19
N LEU A 56 19.87 8.06 20.89
CA LEU A 56 20.75 7.50 19.87
C LEU A 56 22.19 8.04 19.93
N SER A 57 22.39 9.22 20.53
CA SER A 57 23.73 9.75 20.78
C SER A 57 24.42 9.04 21.95
N SER A 58 23.64 8.66 22.98
CA SER A 58 24.13 7.97 24.17
C SER A 58 24.27 6.45 23.95
N ASP A 59 23.32 5.86 23.21
CA ASP A 59 23.33 4.48 22.76
C ASP A 59 22.98 4.39 21.27
N PRO A 60 23.99 4.38 20.38
CA PRO A 60 23.78 4.25 18.94
C PRO A 60 23.13 2.93 18.50
N LYS A 61 23.07 1.92 19.38
CA LYS A 61 22.48 0.59 19.10
C LYS A 61 21.03 0.47 19.60
N HIS A 62 20.41 1.55 20.06
CA HIS A 62 19.02 1.53 20.49
C HIS A 62 18.05 1.58 19.30
N PHE A 63 17.79 0.42 18.68
CA PHE A 63 16.98 0.34 17.45
C PHE A 63 15.52 0.76 17.66
N GLU A 64 14.95 0.60 18.86
CA GLU A 64 13.60 1.04 19.18
C GLU A 64 13.47 2.58 19.16
N ALA A 65 14.52 3.29 19.57
CA ALA A 65 14.56 4.75 19.44
C ALA A 65 14.59 5.19 17.97
N ALA A 66 15.37 4.49 17.14
CA ALA A 66 15.38 4.71 15.69
C ALA A 66 14.01 4.40 15.05
N ASN A 67 13.36 3.31 15.46
CA ASN A 67 11.99 2.99 15.02
C ASN A 67 10.99 4.09 15.37
N LEU A 68 11.05 4.62 16.59
CA LEU A 68 10.13 5.66 17.02
C LEU A 68 10.37 6.98 16.26
N LEU A 69 11.64 7.35 16.05
CA LEU A 69 11.99 8.50 15.19
C LEU A 69 11.45 8.31 13.77
N ALA A 70 11.68 7.16 13.16
CA ALA A 70 11.19 6.85 11.82
C ALA A 70 9.67 7.01 11.72
N ASN A 71 8.94 6.47 12.70
CA ASN A 71 7.49 6.60 12.79
C ASN A 71 7.03 8.06 12.94
N ILE A 72 7.71 8.86 13.77
CA ILE A 72 7.40 10.27 13.94
C ILE A 72 7.59 11.03 12.62
N TYR A 73 8.73 10.85 11.95
CA TYR A 73 8.99 11.46 10.65
C TYR A 73 7.97 11.04 9.60
N LEU A 74 7.61 9.76 9.57
CA LEU A 74 6.65 9.24 8.60
C LEU A 74 5.24 9.82 8.82
N LYS A 75 4.74 9.79 10.06
CA LYS A 75 3.32 10.06 10.35
C LYS A 75 3.04 11.52 10.68
N HIS A 76 3.97 12.23 11.31
CA HIS A 76 3.73 13.60 11.79
C HIS A 76 4.39 14.66 10.91
N TYR A 77 5.62 14.43 10.49
CA TYR A 77 6.31 15.38 9.59
C TYR A 77 6.10 15.06 8.11
N ASN A 78 5.54 13.88 7.77
CA ASN A 78 5.40 13.40 6.39
C ASN A 78 6.75 13.39 5.63
N ASP A 79 7.85 13.28 6.37
CA ASP A 79 9.23 13.26 5.89
C ASP A 79 9.65 11.81 5.64
N ARG A 80 9.28 11.31 4.47
CA ARG A 80 9.51 9.92 4.06
C ARG A 80 11.00 9.58 3.92
N VAL A 81 11.84 10.57 3.62
CA VAL A 81 13.28 10.35 3.44
C VAL A 81 13.93 10.08 4.79
N ARG A 82 13.68 10.94 5.80
CA ARG A 82 14.19 10.69 7.15
C ARG A 82 13.59 9.44 7.77
N ALA A 83 12.30 9.18 7.54
CA ALA A 83 11.67 7.96 7.99
C ALA A 83 12.42 6.71 7.48
N LEU A 84 12.70 6.65 6.17
CA LEU A 84 13.44 5.55 5.58
C LEU A 84 14.86 5.43 6.17
N GLN A 85 15.58 6.54 6.32
CA GLN A 85 16.92 6.53 6.93
C GLN A 85 16.93 5.94 8.34
N TYR A 86 15.96 6.30 9.18
CA TYR A 86 15.88 5.76 10.53
C TYR A 86 15.39 4.30 10.58
N PHE A 87 14.52 3.88 9.66
CA PHE A 87 14.18 2.46 9.52
C PHE A 87 15.41 1.63 9.08
N GLU A 88 16.17 2.10 8.10
CA GLU A 88 17.43 1.45 7.68
C GLU A 88 18.45 1.38 8.82
N LYS A 89 18.60 2.48 9.58
CA LYS A 89 19.45 2.50 10.78
C LYS A 89 18.99 1.44 11.79
N SER A 90 17.70 1.35 12.06
CA SER A 90 17.14 0.33 12.96
C SER A 90 17.42 -1.09 12.46
N LEU A 91 17.17 -1.36 11.18
CA LEU A 91 17.40 -2.67 10.56
C LEU A 91 18.88 -3.06 10.52
N SER A 92 19.79 -2.10 10.38
CA SER A 92 21.23 -2.34 10.46
C SER A 92 21.70 -2.81 11.84
N ILE A 93 20.94 -2.46 12.89
CA ILE A 93 21.20 -2.86 14.28
C ILE A 93 20.49 -4.18 14.60
N ASN A 94 19.23 -4.32 14.19
CA ASN A 94 18.41 -5.50 14.38
C ASN A 94 17.56 -5.77 13.12
N ASP A 95 17.97 -6.73 12.30
CA ASP A 95 17.27 -7.10 11.06
C ASP A 95 15.99 -7.94 11.34
N ASN A 96 15.81 -8.50 12.54
CA ASN A 96 14.65 -9.35 12.87
C ASN A 96 13.42 -8.52 13.28
N GLN A 97 12.94 -7.67 12.37
CA GLN A 97 11.83 -6.75 12.59
C GLN A 97 10.88 -6.74 11.38
N PRO A 98 9.93 -7.69 11.27
CA PRO A 98 9.10 -7.85 10.07
C PRO A 98 8.25 -6.61 9.77
N ALA A 99 7.72 -5.95 10.82
CA ALA A 99 6.96 -4.71 10.68
C ALA A 99 7.81 -3.56 10.10
N ILE A 100 9.09 -3.47 10.47
CA ILE A 100 9.99 -2.42 10.00
C ILE A 100 10.44 -2.69 8.56
N HIS A 101 10.71 -3.95 8.21
CA HIS A 101 10.90 -4.35 6.82
C HIS A 101 9.69 -4.03 5.95
N LEU A 102 8.47 -4.28 6.44
CA LEU A 102 7.25 -3.91 5.74
C LEU A 102 7.17 -2.38 5.51
N GLU A 103 7.40 -1.56 6.53
CA GLU A 103 7.38 -0.09 6.38
C GLU A 103 8.47 0.43 5.45
N ALA A 104 9.70 -0.09 5.53
CA ALA A 104 10.78 0.23 4.60
C ALA A 104 10.41 -0.17 3.15
N GLY A 105 9.84 -1.37 2.96
CA GLY A 105 9.36 -1.85 1.66
C GLY A 105 8.28 -0.94 1.05
N LYS A 106 7.33 -0.44 1.87
CA LYS A 106 6.33 0.55 1.45
C LYS A 106 6.97 1.86 0.99
N LEU A 107 7.99 2.33 1.71
CA LEU A 107 8.70 3.57 1.38
C LEU A 107 9.52 3.43 0.10
N TYR A 108 10.25 2.34 -0.08
CA TYR A 108 10.94 2.08 -1.35
C TYR A 108 9.96 1.97 -2.53
N TYR A 109 8.80 1.33 -2.33
CA TYR A 109 7.74 1.33 -3.35
C TYR A 109 7.28 2.76 -3.69
N PHE A 110 7.05 3.61 -2.69
CA PHE A 110 6.70 5.02 -2.90
C PHE A 110 7.78 5.77 -3.70
N PHE A 111 9.06 5.50 -3.43
CA PHE A 111 10.18 6.07 -4.17
C PHE A 111 10.46 5.37 -5.51
N SER A 112 9.63 4.39 -5.91
CA SER A 112 9.80 3.58 -7.12
C SER A 112 11.12 2.77 -7.18
N GLU A 113 11.75 2.54 -6.03
CA GLU A 113 12.92 1.67 -5.89
C GLU A 113 12.48 0.22 -5.71
N TYR A 114 11.98 -0.37 -6.79
CA TYR A 114 11.30 -1.67 -6.75
C TYR A 114 12.19 -2.83 -6.29
N SER A 115 13.49 -2.82 -6.60
CA SER A 115 14.42 -3.85 -6.14
C SER A 115 14.55 -3.88 -4.62
N ASN A 116 14.74 -2.70 -4.01
CA ASN A 116 14.84 -2.55 -2.55
C ASN A 116 13.50 -2.87 -1.88
N ALA A 117 12.40 -2.39 -2.48
CA ALA A 117 11.05 -2.71 -1.99
C ALA A 117 10.81 -4.22 -1.93
N ILE A 118 11.10 -4.95 -3.03
CA ILE A 118 10.95 -6.43 -3.07
C ILE A 118 11.82 -7.08 -1.99
N SER A 119 13.08 -6.67 -1.86
CA SER A 119 14.01 -7.24 -0.87
C SER A 119 13.46 -7.10 0.56
N HIS A 120 13.04 -5.91 0.97
CA HIS A 120 12.49 -5.69 2.31
C HIS A 120 11.16 -6.43 2.51
N LEU A 121 10.25 -6.42 1.54
CA LEU A 121 8.97 -7.13 1.65
C LEU A 121 9.16 -8.65 1.75
N GLN A 122 10.13 -9.22 1.03
CA GLN A 122 10.50 -10.63 1.13
C GLN A 122 11.12 -10.97 2.49
N LYS A 123 11.99 -10.10 3.03
CA LYS A 123 12.52 -10.27 4.40
C LYS A 123 11.41 -10.23 5.45
N ALA A 124 10.46 -9.31 5.32
CA ALA A 124 9.28 -9.26 6.20
C ALA A 124 8.51 -10.58 6.16
N LEU A 125 8.24 -11.09 4.95
CA LEU A 125 7.53 -12.37 4.76
C LEU A 125 8.32 -13.60 5.19
N ALA A 126 9.65 -13.55 5.19
CA ALA A 126 10.48 -14.65 5.69
C ALA A 126 10.48 -14.75 7.23
N GLN A 127 10.27 -13.62 7.91
CA GLN A 127 10.19 -13.55 9.37
C GLN A 127 8.75 -13.74 9.87
N GLN A 128 7.77 -13.26 9.11
CA GLN A 128 6.35 -13.36 9.42
C GLN A 128 5.54 -13.58 8.14
N ASN A 129 5.07 -14.81 7.95
CA ASN A 129 4.42 -15.24 6.70
C ASN A 129 3.00 -14.68 6.50
N ASP A 130 2.34 -14.19 7.55
CA ASP A 130 0.94 -13.75 7.54
C ASP A 130 0.76 -12.23 7.37
N LEU A 131 1.64 -11.60 6.59
CA LEU A 131 1.60 -10.16 6.30
C LEU A 131 0.87 -9.87 4.97
N ALA A 132 -0.46 -9.74 5.02
CA ALA A 132 -1.29 -9.44 3.84
C ALA A 132 -0.82 -8.20 3.05
N TYR A 133 -0.45 -7.12 3.74
CA TYR A 133 0.07 -5.93 3.08
C TYR A 133 1.42 -6.17 2.37
N ALA A 134 2.28 -7.07 2.88
CA ALA A 134 3.53 -7.37 2.20
C ALA A 134 3.26 -8.03 0.84
N HIS A 135 2.31 -8.98 0.81
CA HIS A 135 1.84 -9.56 -0.46
C HIS A 135 1.24 -8.50 -1.38
N TYR A 136 0.37 -7.62 -0.88
CA TYR A 136 -0.23 -6.55 -1.68
C TYR A 136 0.82 -5.64 -2.36
N TYR A 137 1.83 -5.17 -1.63
CA TYR A 137 2.86 -4.32 -2.24
C TYR A 137 3.70 -5.10 -3.25
N LEU A 138 4.00 -6.38 -3.00
CA LEU A 138 4.65 -7.23 -4.00
C LEU A 138 3.81 -7.39 -5.26
N VAL A 139 2.48 -7.54 -5.14
CA VAL A 139 1.57 -7.58 -6.30
C VAL A 139 1.65 -6.28 -7.11
N CYS A 140 1.52 -5.14 -6.45
CA CYS A 140 1.63 -3.83 -7.10
C CYS A 140 2.97 -3.67 -7.83
N ILE A 141 4.08 -4.05 -7.19
CA ILE A 141 5.42 -3.97 -7.80
C ILE A 141 5.52 -4.90 -9.00
N TYR A 142 5.15 -6.18 -8.86
CA TYR A 142 5.26 -7.15 -9.94
C TYR A 142 4.37 -6.81 -11.13
N ASN A 143 3.19 -6.21 -10.89
CA ASN A 143 2.34 -5.68 -11.96
C ASN A 143 3.00 -4.54 -12.73
N VAL A 144 3.66 -3.59 -12.03
CA VAL A 144 4.43 -2.52 -12.69
C VAL A 144 5.58 -3.10 -13.52
N LEU A 145 6.26 -4.12 -12.99
CA LEU A 145 7.32 -4.85 -13.69
C LEU A 145 6.79 -5.83 -14.76
N LYS A 146 5.47 -5.90 -14.97
CA LYS A 146 4.79 -6.82 -15.90
C LYS A 146 5.05 -8.30 -15.63
N ASN A 147 5.47 -8.65 -14.42
CA ASN A 147 5.60 -10.02 -13.96
C ASN A 147 4.26 -10.52 -13.37
N TYR A 148 3.29 -10.72 -14.25
CA TYR A 148 1.92 -11.09 -13.87
C TYR A 148 1.85 -12.46 -13.16
N GLU A 149 2.79 -13.38 -13.45
CA GLU A 149 2.85 -14.67 -12.79
C GLU A 149 3.24 -14.54 -11.31
N ALA A 150 4.27 -13.74 -10.99
CA ALA A 150 4.63 -13.46 -9.61
C ALA A 150 3.51 -12.70 -8.87
N ALA A 151 2.87 -11.72 -9.53
CA ALA A 151 1.72 -11.03 -8.98
C ALA A 151 0.57 -12.00 -8.64
N ALA A 152 0.19 -12.89 -9.56
CA ALA A 152 -0.86 -13.88 -9.34
C ALA A 152 -0.55 -14.81 -8.16
N ARG A 153 0.71 -15.24 -7.99
CA ARG A 153 1.13 -16.05 -6.83
C ARG A 153 0.93 -15.30 -5.52
N HIS A 154 1.34 -14.04 -5.42
CA HIS A 154 1.15 -13.26 -4.20
C HIS A 154 -0.32 -12.92 -3.92
N ILE A 155 -1.15 -12.75 -4.96
CA ILE A 155 -2.62 -12.63 -4.81
C ILE A 155 -3.19 -13.90 -4.18
N ALA A 156 -2.83 -15.08 -4.71
CA ALA A 156 -3.31 -16.36 -4.19
C ALA A 156 -2.93 -16.56 -2.72
N LEU A 157 -1.67 -16.30 -2.36
CA LEU A 157 -1.19 -16.39 -0.98
C LEU A 157 -1.91 -15.40 -0.04
N CYS A 158 -2.10 -14.15 -0.46
CA CYS A 158 -2.81 -13.16 0.34
C CYS A 158 -4.28 -13.57 0.56
N ASN A 159 -4.95 -14.09 -0.47
CA ASN A 159 -6.31 -14.61 -0.34
C ASN A 159 -6.39 -15.80 0.60
N GLU A 160 -5.42 -16.72 0.56
CA GLU A 160 -5.37 -17.89 1.42
C GLU A 160 -5.24 -17.50 2.91
N ILE A 161 -4.24 -16.68 3.26
CA ILE A 161 -3.98 -16.31 4.66
C ILE A 161 -5.10 -15.45 5.27
N THR A 162 -5.84 -14.71 4.45
CA THR A 162 -6.90 -13.80 4.91
C THR A 162 -8.31 -14.39 4.82
N LEU A 163 -8.48 -15.58 4.22
CA LEU A 163 -9.78 -16.15 3.87
C LEU A 163 -10.73 -16.24 5.08
N LYS A 164 -10.26 -16.83 6.18
CA LYS A 164 -11.08 -17.06 7.38
C LYS A 164 -11.55 -15.76 8.04
N GLN A 165 -10.73 -14.72 7.95
CA GLN A 165 -11.02 -13.41 8.56
C GLN A 165 -11.92 -12.56 7.66
N THR A 166 -11.82 -12.71 6.34
CA THR A 166 -12.60 -11.93 5.37
C THR A 166 -13.99 -12.47 5.11
N GLN A 167 -14.18 -13.79 5.12
CA GLN A 167 -15.48 -14.41 4.81
C GLN A 167 -16.66 -13.85 5.62
N PRO A 168 -16.57 -13.65 6.95
CA PRO A 168 -17.67 -13.10 7.74
C PRO A 168 -18.04 -11.67 7.35
N GLU A 169 -17.04 -10.82 7.11
CA GLU A 169 -17.27 -9.42 6.74
C GLU A 169 -17.81 -9.31 5.31
N MET A 170 -17.36 -10.16 4.39
CA MET A 170 -17.92 -10.27 3.04
C MET A 170 -19.40 -10.65 3.08
N ALA A 171 -19.77 -11.66 3.87
CA ALA A 171 -21.16 -12.09 4.01
C ALA A 171 -22.06 -10.97 4.58
N LYS A 172 -21.59 -10.25 5.60
CA LYS A 172 -22.30 -9.09 6.16
C LYS A 172 -22.48 -7.98 5.12
N ALA A 173 -21.44 -7.71 4.31
CA ALA A 173 -21.50 -6.72 3.23
C ALA A 173 -22.55 -7.08 2.18
N GLN A 174 -22.57 -8.35 1.76
CA GLN A 174 -23.53 -8.87 0.78
C GLN A 174 -24.98 -8.82 1.30
N VAL A 175 -25.23 -9.16 2.56
CA VAL A 175 -26.55 -9.04 3.20
C VAL A 175 -26.99 -7.57 3.23
N ALA A 176 -26.14 -6.68 3.75
CA ALA A 176 -26.44 -5.25 3.80
C ALA A 176 -26.73 -4.66 2.40
N LYS A 177 -25.99 -5.11 1.37
CA LYS A 177 -26.26 -4.72 -0.03
C LYS A 177 -27.64 -5.18 -0.50
N LYS A 178 -28.04 -6.43 -0.21
CA LYS A 178 -29.38 -6.96 -0.56
C LYS A 178 -30.51 -6.21 0.12
N GLU A 179 -30.27 -5.73 1.34
CA GLU A 179 -31.22 -4.89 2.10
C GLU A 179 -31.22 -3.42 1.67
N ASN A 180 -30.47 -3.04 0.63
CA ASN A 180 -30.22 -1.66 0.21
C ASN A 180 -29.59 -0.77 1.31
N ALA A 181 -29.01 -1.37 2.35
CA ALA A 181 -28.28 -0.69 3.41
C ALA A 181 -26.85 -0.36 2.96
N PHE A 182 -26.71 0.46 1.92
CA PHE A 182 -25.43 0.70 1.24
C PHE A 182 -24.36 1.30 2.15
N SER A 183 -24.71 2.11 3.16
CA SER A 183 -23.74 2.64 4.13
C SER A 183 -23.13 1.54 4.99
N ALA A 184 -23.93 0.56 5.40
CA ALA A 184 -23.45 -0.62 6.13
C ALA A 184 -22.61 -1.53 5.21
N ALA A 185 -23.05 -1.73 3.97
CA ALA A 185 -22.28 -2.49 2.98
C ALA A 185 -20.88 -1.88 2.75
N VAL A 186 -20.80 -0.55 2.58
CA VAL A 186 -19.52 0.18 2.47
C VAL A 186 -18.62 -0.10 3.67
N ALA A 187 -19.15 -0.05 4.89
CA ALA A 187 -18.36 -0.28 6.10
C ALA A 187 -17.76 -1.71 6.12
N GLN A 188 -18.55 -2.72 5.75
CA GLN A 188 -18.06 -4.11 5.76
C GLN A 188 -17.12 -4.41 4.59
N TYR A 189 -17.38 -3.93 3.37
CA TYR A 189 -16.40 -4.06 2.27
C TYR A 189 -15.09 -3.34 2.56
N THR A 190 -15.12 -2.20 3.27
CA THR A 190 -13.90 -1.51 3.71
C THR A 190 -13.09 -2.38 4.65
N LYS A 191 -13.71 -3.03 5.63
CA LYS A 191 -13.02 -3.99 6.51
C LYS A 191 -12.46 -5.19 5.75
N VAL A 192 -13.17 -5.69 4.74
CA VAL A 192 -12.64 -6.76 3.88
C VAL A 192 -11.34 -6.31 3.23
N LEU A 193 -11.24 -5.07 2.74
CA LEU A 193 -10.02 -4.53 2.13
C LEU A 193 -8.92 -4.17 3.15
N GLU A 194 -9.26 -3.87 4.39
CA GLU A 194 -8.28 -3.71 5.48
C GLU A 194 -7.60 -5.04 5.84
N ILE A 195 -8.35 -6.14 5.77
CA ILE A 195 -7.85 -7.50 6.06
C ILE A 195 -7.19 -8.09 4.82
N ASN A 196 -7.86 -8.04 3.67
CA ASN A 196 -7.43 -8.55 2.38
C ASN A 196 -7.37 -7.42 1.34
N PRO A 197 -6.23 -6.73 1.25
CA PRO A 197 -6.02 -5.65 0.31
C PRO A 197 -5.94 -6.10 -1.18
N VAL A 198 -6.07 -7.40 -1.48
CA VAL A 198 -6.16 -7.90 -2.87
C VAL A 198 -7.56 -8.42 -3.21
N SER A 199 -8.58 -8.21 -2.37
CA SER A 199 -9.93 -8.71 -2.67
C SER A 199 -10.59 -7.96 -3.83
N ARG A 200 -10.47 -8.50 -5.04
CA ARG A 200 -11.10 -7.98 -6.27
C ARG A 200 -12.60 -7.72 -6.12
N GLU A 201 -13.33 -8.69 -5.57
CA GLU A 201 -14.77 -8.59 -5.37
C GLU A 201 -15.11 -7.41 -4.44
N ALA A 202 -14.40 -7.28 -3.31
CA ALA A 202 -14.64 -6.19 -2.37
C ALA A 202 -14.37 -4.82 -3.01
N TYR A 203 -13.33 -4.68 -3.83
CA TYR A 203 -13.07 -3.44 -4.58
C TYR A 203 -14.23 -3.06 -5.51
N ILE A 204 -14.67 -3.99 -6.35
CA ILE A 204 -15.75 -3.75 -7.33
C ILE A 204 -17.05 -3.41 -6.61
N GLU A 205 -17.41 -4.18 -5.59
CA GLU A 205 -18.66 -4.01 -4.85
C GLU A 205 -18.67 -2.74 -3.99
N LEU A 206 -17.53 -2.38 -3.38
CA LEU A 206 -17.37 -1.12 -2.68
C LEU A 206 -17.55 0.08 -3.62
N ALA A 207 -16.93 0.02 -4.81
CA ALA A 207 -17.08 1.07 -5.81
C ALA A 207 -18.53 1.19 -6.31
N ARG A 208 -19.22 0.07 -6.55
CA ARG A 208 -20.66 0.05 -6.89
C ARG A 208 -21.50 0.68 -5.78
N CYS A 209 -21.25 0.35 -4.52
CA CYS A 209 -21.95 0.96 -3.39
C CYS A 209 -21.72 2.48 -3.30
N TYR A 210 -20.49 2.95 -3.52
CA TYR A 210 -20.20 4.39 -3.59
C TYR A 210 -20.87 5.06 -4.78
N ARG A 211 -20.94 4.40 -5.94
CA ARG A 211 -21.63 4.89 -7.13
C ARG A 211 -23.12 5.11 -6.86
N ILE A 212 -23.79 4.13 -6.23
CA ILE A 212 -25.21 4.24 -5.84
C ILE A 212 -25.44 5.40 -4.87
N GLN A 213 -24.53 5.61 -3.92
CA GLN A 213 -24.57 6.73 -2.98
C GLN A 213 -24.17 8.08 -3.61
N ARG A 214 -23.94 8.16 -4.94
CA ARG A 214 -23.44 9.33 -5.67
C ARG A 214 -22.08 9.85 -5.18
N LYS A 215 -21.32 9.03 -4.45
CA LYS A 215 -19.95 9.34 -3.99
C LYS A 215 -18.94 8.94 -5.07
N ILE A 216 -19.06 9.55 -6.26
CA ILE A 216 -18.32 9.16 -7.46
C ILE A 216 -16.80 9.25 -7.27
N ASP A 217 -16.30 10.30 -6.61
CA ASP A 217 -14.85 10.44 -6.32
C ASP A 217 -14.29 9.25 -5.53
N LYS A 218 -15.05 8.75 -4.55
CA LYS A 218 -14.65 7.59 -3.75
C LYS A 218 -14.68 6.31 -4.58
N ALA A 219 -15.68 6.15 -5.43
CA ALA A 219 -15.77 4.99 -6.32
C ALA A 219 -14.60 4.93 -7.31
N ILE A 220 -14.24 6.08 -7.90
CA ILE A 220 -13.06 6.23 -8.76
C ILE A 220 -11.80 5.80 -8.00
N LYS A 221 -11.58 6.36 -6.81
CA LYS A 221 -10.37 6.07 -6.02
C LYS A 221 -10.22 4.58 -5.71
N VAL A 222 -11.31 3.94 -5.29
CA VAL A 222 -11.33 2.49 -4.98
C VAL A 222 -10.99 1.65 -6.21
N LEU A 223 -11.51 1.99 -7.40
CA LEU A 223 -11.20 1.25 -8.63
C LEU A 223 -9.81 1.56 -9.20
N GLU A 224 -9.29 2.76 -9.01
CA GLU A 224 -7.90 3.07 -9.32
C GLU A 224 -6.94 2.21 -8.49
N ASP A 225 -7.23 2.04 -7.19
CA ASP A 225 -6.48 1.16 -6.30
C ASP A 225 -6.63 -0.31 -6.72
N CYS A 226 -7.83 -0.75 -7.12
CA CYS A 226 -8.07 -2.08 -7.67
C CYS A 226 -7.27 -2.34 -8.96
N LYS A 227 -7.23 -1.36 -9.87
CA LYS A 227 -6.47 -1.45 -11.13
C LYS A 227 -4.96 -1.60 -10.90
N ALA A 228 -4.42 -1.08 -9.80
CA ALA A 228 -3.01 -1.32 -9.45
C ALA A 228 -2.72 -2.80 -9.11
N VAL A 229 -3.70 -3.48 -8.52
CA VAL A 229 -3.64 -4.92 -8.19
C VAL A 229 -4.02 -5.79 -9.39
N TYR A 230 -4.96 -5.32 -10.21
CA TYR A 230 -5.54 -6.05 -11.34
C TYR A 230 -5.51 -5.22 -12.63
N PRO A 231 -4.33 -4.88 -13.18
CA PRO A 231 -4.21 -3.95 -14.31
C PRO A 231 -4.71 -4.52 -15.64
N ALA A 232 -4.79 -5.84 -15.76
CA ALA A 232 -5.25 -6.56 -16.95
C ALA A 232 -6.65 -7.18 -16.78
N ASP A 233 -7.41 -6.74 -15.78
CA ASP A 233 -8.76 -7.24 -15.54
C ASP A 233 -9.81 -6.39 -16.26
N THR A 234 -10.43 -6.98 -17.28
CA THR A 234 -11.38 -6.30 -18.17
C THR A 234 -12.57 -5.70 -17.42
N GLU A 235 -13.16 -6.39 -16.45
CA GLU A 235 -14.31 -5.84 -15.69
C GLU A 235 -13.87 -4.69 -14.78
N VAL A 236 -12.67 -4.74 -14.18
CA VAL A 236 -12.13 -3.61 -13.40
C VAL A 236 -11.92 -2.40 -14.31
N LEU A 237 -11.31 -2.59 -15.48
CA LEU A 237 -11.06 -1.53 -16.45
C LEU A 237 -12.37 -0.89 -16.94
N LEU A 238 -13.36 -1.71 -17.31
CA LEU A 238 -14.64 -1.24 -17.82
C LEU A 238 -15.51 -0.61 -16.74
N THR A 239 -15.54 -1.17 -15.53
CA THR A 239 -16.25 -0.55 -14.40
C THR A 239 -15.68 0.84 -14.12
N LEU A 240 -14.35 1.01 -14.13
CA LEU A 240 -13.72 2.32 -13.94
C LEU A 240 -14.00 3.26 -15.13
N ALA A 241 -13.96 2.75 -16.37
CA ALA A 241 -14.28 3.53 -17.57
C ALA A 241 -15.71 4.08 -17.52
N HIS A 242 -16.69 3.23 -17.17
CA HIS A 242 -18.08 3.64 -16.97
C HIS A 242 -18.20 4.73 -15.90
N ILE A 243 -17.51 4.60 -14.76
CA ILE A 243 -17.57 5.60 -13.69
C ILE A 243 -16.90 6.91 -14.12
N TYR A 244 -15.77 6.88 -14.81
CA TYR A 244 -15.17 8.10 -15.38
C TYR A 244 -16.09 8.78 -16.40
N PHE A 245 -16.78 8.00 -17.24
CA PHE A 245 -17.74 8.55 -18.18
C PHE A 245 -19.02 9.05 -17.51
N GLU A 246 -19.49 8.43 -16.44
CA GLU A 246 -20.59 8.96 -15.61
C GLU A 246 -20.17 10.25 -14.90
N TYR A 247 -18.87 10.40 -14.57
CA TYR A 247 -18.39 11.53 -13.80
C TYR A 247 -18.36 12.83 -14.61
N LYS A 248 -19.44 13.59 -14.52
CA LYS A 248 -19.59 14.93 -15.11
C LYS A 248 -18.88 16.01 -14.29
N HIS A 249 -17.59 15.81 -14.02
CA HIS A 249 -16.80 16.76 -13.22
C HIS A 249 -16.74 18.13 -13.92
N PRO A 250 -17.16 19.23 -13.25
CA PRO A 250 -17.41 20.52 -13.90
C PRO A 250 -16.17 21.12 -14.57
N LYS A 251 -14.97 20.88 -14.02
CA LYS A 251 -13.70 21.44 -14.53
C LYS A 251 -12.81 20.45 -15.29
N ARG A 252 -13.08 19.15 -15.20
CA ARG A 252 -12.14 18.08 -15.63
C ARG A 252 -12.83 17.02 -16.49
N ARG A 253 -13.98 17.35 -17.09
CA ARG A 253 -14.76 16.41 -17.90
C ARG A 253 -13.93 15.78 -19.02
N ALA A 254 -13.19 16.60 -19.78
CA ALA A 254 -12.33 16.12 -20.85
C ALA A 254 -11.26 15.13 -20.36
N TYR A 255 -10.67 15.38 -19.19
CA TYR A 255 -9.71 14.46 -18.58
C TYR A 255 -10.36 13.10 -18.30
N PHE A 256 -11.52 13.07 -17.65
CA PHE A 256 -12.20 11.81 -17.33
C PHE A 256 -12.72 11.06 -18.56
N ILE A 257 -13.22 11.77 -19.58
CA ILE A 257 -13.56 11.17 -20.87
C ILE A 257 -12.33 10.49 -21.49
N ASN A 258 -11.19 11.17 -21.54
CA ASN A 258 -9.96 10.60 -22.10
C ASN A 258 -9.48 9.39 -21.31
N GLN A 259 -9.59 9.40 -19.98
CA GLN A 259 -9.30 8.23 -19.15
C GLN A 259 -10.24 7.06 -19.45
N ALA A 260 -11.54 7.32 -19.61
CA ALA A 260 -12.52 6.29 -19.98
C ALA A 260 -12.19 5.66 -21.34
N ILE A 261 -11.89 6.47 -22.37
CA ILE A 261 -11.47 5.98 -23.70
C ILE A 261 -10.21 5.13 -23.58
N GLY A 262 -9.21 5.58 -22.81
CA GLY A 262 -7.96 4.84 -22.60
C GLY A 262 -8.20 3.47 -21.96
N LEU A 263 -9.07 3.39 -20.96
CA LEU A 263 -9.44 2.13 -20.30
C LEU A 263 -10.23 1.20 -21.23
N CYS A 264 -11.19 1.71 -22.01
CA CYS A 264 -11.89 0.90 -23.01
C CYS A 264 -10.92 0.31 -24.05
N LYS A 265 -9.96 1.11 -24.53
CA LYS A 265 -8.92 0.63 -25.46
C LYS A 265 -8.02 -0.43 -24.82
N ALA A 266 -7.66 -0.27 -23.56
CA ALA A 266 -6.89 -1.27 -22.82
C ALA A 266 -7.69 -2.58 -22.65
N ALA A 267 -8.98 -2.49 -22.32
CA ALA A 267 -9.89 -3.63 -22.25
C ALA A 267 -9.98 -4.37 -23.60
N ILE A 268 -10.13 -3.63 -24.72
CA ILE A 268 -10.16 -4.21 -26.08
C ILE A 268 -8.83 -4.88 -26.46
N ALA A 269 -7.71 -4.35 -26.00
CA ALA A 269 -6.40 -4.95 -26.26
C ALA A 269 -6.21 -6.29 -25.52
N ILE A 270 -6.91 -6.50 -24.40
CA ILE A 270 -6.91 -7.75 -23.63
C ILE A 270 -7.94 -8.72 -24.20
N ASP A 271 -9.15 -8.22 -24.47
CA ASP A 271 -10.27 -8.95 -25.05
C ASP A 271 -10.84 -8.18 -26.25
N SER A 272 -10.43 -8.60 -27.45
CA SER A 272 -10.86 -7.96 -28.70
C SER A 272 -12.35 -8.12 -28.99
N SER A 273 -13.02 -9.05 -28.30
CA SER A 273 -14.46 -9.32 -28.36
C SER A 273 -15.25 -8.66 -27.23
N SER A 274 -14.70 -7.62 -26.59
CA SER A 274 -15.44 -6.91 -25.53
C SER A 274 -16.55 -6.01 -26.10
N CYS A 275 -17.78 -6.53 -26.19
CA CYS A 275 -18.93 -5.77 -26.67
C CYS A 275 -19.22 -4.55 -25.76
N GLU A 276 -19.04 -4.70 -24.44
CA GLU A 276 -19.23 -3.61 -23.47
C GLU A 276 -18.26 -2.44 -23.74
N ALA A 277 -17.00 -2.73 -24.06
CA ALA A 277 -16.02 -1.70 -24.40
C ALA A 277 -16.39 -0.91 -25.66
N TYR A 278 -16.83 -1.60 -26.73
CA TYR A 278 -17.27 -0.95 -27.96
C TYR A 278 -18.54 -0.13 -27.76
N SER A 279 -19.49 -0.66 -26.98
CA SER A 279 -20.72 0.06 -26.61
C SER A 279 -20.42 1.36 -25.87
N LEU A 280 -19.54 1.31 -24.86
CA LEU A 280 -19.17 2.50 -24.10
C LEU A 280 -18.40 3.52 -24.96
N LEU A 281 -17.49 3.07 -25.83
CA LEU A 281 -16.81 3.99 -26.76
C LEU A 281 -17.78 4.64 -27.75
N PHE A 282 -18.77 3.90 -28.25
CA PHE A 282 -19.83 4.45 -29.08
C PHE A 282 -20.58 5.58 -28.34
N GLU A 283 -20.98 5.36 -27.09
CA GLU A 283 -21.64 6.39 -26.27
C GLU A 283 -20.75 7.63 -26.06
N ILE A 284 -19.46 7.41 -25.79
CA ILE A 284 -18.49 8.49 -25.60
C ILE A 284 -18.33 9.32 -26.88
N TYR A 285 -18.09 8.69 -28.04
CA TYR A 285 -17.89 9.42 -29.30
C TYR A 285 -19.17 10.10 -29.78
N LYS A 286 -20.35 9.54 -29.45
CA LYS A 286 -21.63 10.19 -29.64
C LYS A 286 -21.75 11.48 -28.80
N GLU A 287 -21.35 11.47 -27.53
CA GLU A 287 -21.32 12.69 -26.68
C GLU A 287 -20.32 13.73 -27.20
N LEU A 288 -19.19 13.28 -27.75
CA LEU A 288 -18.16 14.16 -28.32
C LEU A 288 -18.51 14.72 -29.71
N GLY A 289 -19.52 14.16 -30.40
CA GLY A 289 -19.87 14.54 -31.77
C GLY A 289 -18.94 14.01 -32.86
N ASP A 290 -18.08 13.03 -32.54
CA ASP A 290 -17.19 12.40 -33.52
C ASP A 290 -17.94 11.28 -34.28
N VAL A 291 -18.52 11.66 -35.41
CA VAL A 291 -19.36 10.78 -36.24
C VAL A 291 -18.57 9.56 -36.76
N PHE A 292 -17.33 9.77 -37.19
CA PHE A 292 -16.52 8.72 -37.79
C PHE A 292 -16.17 7.63 -36.75
N LEU A 293 -15.62 8.03 -35.61
CA LEU A 293 -15.24 7.07 -34.56
C LEU A 293 -16.48 6.42 -33.94
N ARG A 294 -17.58 7.16 -33.79
CA ARG A 294 -18.86 6.61 -33.34
C ARG A 294 -19.32 5.47 -34.26
N ASP A 295 -19.39 5.69 -35.56
CA ASP A 295 -19.91 4.70 -36.50
C ASP A 295 -18.96 3.49 -36.62
N GLU A 296 -17.65 3.73 -36.54
CA GLU A 296 -16.66 2.65 -36.45
C GLU A 296 -16.90 1.74 -35.23
N GLN A 297 -17.13 2.32 -34.05
CA GLN A 297 -17.40 1.52 -32.84
C GLN A 297 -18.76 0.82 -32.89
N ALA A 298 -19.78 1.43 -33.53
CA ALA A 298 -21.07 0.78 -33.75
C ALA A 298 -20.94 -0.48 -34.61
N SER A 299 -20.17 -0.42 -35.70
CA SER A 299 -19.89 -1.60 -36.54
C SER A 299 -19.17 -2.69 -35.75
N LYS A 300 -18.15 -2.33 -34.95
CA LYS A 300 -17.42 -3.29 -34.11
C LYS A 300 -18.30 -3.91 -33.02
N TYR A 301 -19.17 -3.13 -32.40
CA TYR A 301 -20.15 -3.62 -31.43
C TYR A 301 -21.13 -4.62 -32.07
N ASN A 302 -21.66 -4.32 -33.26
CA ASN A 302 -22.57 -5.24 -33.96
C ASN A 302 -21.87 -6.54 -34.34
N ALA A 303 -20.63 -6.47 -34.87
CA ALA A 303 -19.84 -7.66 -35.18
C ALA A 303 -19.58 -8.53 -33.94
N CYS A 304 -19.34 -7.89 -32.79
CA CYS A 304 -19.18 -8.58 -31.51
C CYS A 304 -20.44 -9.36 -31.10
N LEU A 305 -21.63 -8.76 -31.25
CA LEU A 305 -22.91 -9.42 -30.95
C LEU A 305 -23.21 -10.60 -31.88
N GLU A 306 -22.82 -10.51 -33.15
CA GLU A 306 -22.99 -11.59 -34.12
C GLU A 306 -22.06 -12.76 -33.82
N GLY A 307 -20.80 -12.48 -33.43
CA GLY A 307 -19.83 -13.51 -33.04
C GLY A 307 -20.19 -14.25 -31.74
N SER A 308 -20.87 -13.60 -30.79
CA SER A 308 -21.30 -14.24 -29.53
C SER A 308 -22.48 -15.23 -29.67
N LYS A 309 -23.10 -15.33 -30.85
CA LYS A 309 -24.24 -16.20 -31.13
C LYS A 309 -23.87 -17.55 -31.75
N GLN A 310 -22.59 -17.75 -32.10
CA GLN A 310 -22.04 -19.00 -32.65
C GLN A 310 -21.37 -19.82 -31.54
#